data_AF-J2KUS1-F1
#
_entry.id   AF-J2KUS1-F1
#
_cell.length_a   1.000
_cell.length_b   1.000
_cell.length_c   1.000
_cell.angle_alpha   90.00
_cell.angle_beta   90.00
_cell.angle_gamma   90.00
#
_symmetry.space_group_name_H-M   'P 1'
#
loop_
_entity.id
_entity.type
_entity.pdbx_description
1 polymer ?
#
loop_
_entity_poly.entity_id
_entity_poly.type
_entity_poly.pdbx_seq_one_letter_code
_entity_poly.pdbx_strand_id
1 'polypeptide(L)'
;MIFVPLPFVVALLLAILLIRMLRQGDGALAEKRPFLLLIGFYILQSVVIGIRWGYDVIAIMPIQSLIATTIAALAWVCFKGLAMEEQPTLSRFWPHLLPTASIVVLIALYPEPISLAIILIFLGYGAALLWLARHGPDALVASRLDGAVLSYRSLQITGFALIASAVTDVIISFDFTKTGGIHAGAIVALGNVIALLILGTAASVASSGSSKEVISEEPPPPPATEEDEAVAAALDTLMRARQLYRDPDLNLTRIARKMNLPARRVSTAVNRIHGMSVSQYVNDFRIRAACEQLVGTDHPITQVMFDSGFISKSNFNREFARMNGENPTQFRKRRVRRESGGAASNVIFMSP
;
A
#
# COMPACT_ATOMS: atom_id res chain seq x y z
N MET A 1 2.68 -34.41 22.49
CA MET A 1 3.42 -33.20 22.04
C MET A 1 2.39 -32.10 21.85
N ILE A 2 2.65 -30.86 22.29
CA ILE A 2 1.69 -29.75 22.08
C ILE A 2 1.71 -29.43 20.59
N PHE A 3 0.62 -29.77 19.89
CA PHE A 3 0.45 -29.45 18.48
C PHE A 3 -0.04 -28.00 18.35
N VAL A 4 0.70 -27.17 17.62
CA VAL A 4 0.37 -25.77 17.35
C VAL A 4 0.10 -25.61 15.85
N PRO A 5 -1.17 -25.43 15.45
CA PRO A 5 -1.53 -25.19 14.05
C PRO A 5 -0.81 -23.95 13.46
N LEU A 6 -0.29 -24.08 12.23
CA LEU A 6 0.34 -22.96 11.50
C LEU A 6 -0.50 -21.67 11.45
N PRO A 7 -1.84 -21.70 11.32
CA PRO A 7 -2.66 -20.49 11.36
C PRO A 7 -2.49 -19.67 12.64
N PHE A 8 -2.19 -20.28 13.80
CA PHE A 8 -1.94 -19.50 15.02
C PHE A 8 -0.66 -18.66 14.94
N VAL A 9 0.36 -19.14 14.21
CA VAL A 9 1.58 -18.37 13.96
C VAL A 9 1.26 -17.16 13.08
N VAL A 10 0.45 -17.36 12.02
CA VAL A 10 0.00 -16.27 11.15
C VAL A 10 -0.80 -15.24 11.96
N ALA A 11 -1.74 -15.68 12.80
CA ALA A 11 -2.51 -14.82 13.68
C ALA A 11 -1.61 -13.98 14.61
N LEU A 12 -0.58 -14.59 15.20
CA LEU A 12 0.39 -13.89 16.06
C LEU A 12 1.17 -12.81 15.30
N LEU A 13 1.66 -13.12 14.10
CA LEU A 13 2.39 -12.16 13.27
C LEU A 13 1.52 -10.96 12.89
N LEU A 14 0.26 -11.22 12.51
CA LEU A 14 -0.71 -10.18 12.20
C LEU A 14 -1.07 -9.35 13.45
N ALA A 15 -1.16 -9.96 14.63
CA ALA A 15 -1.39 -9.25 15.88
C ALA A 15 -0.24 -8.31 16.25
N ILE A 16 1.02 -8.76 16.06
CA ILE A 16 2.20 -7.90 16.26
C ILE A 16 2.15 -6.70 15.30
N LEU A 17 1.79 -6.93 14.03
CA LEU A 17 1.63 -5.86 13.04
C LEU A 17 0.51 -4.89 13.42
N LEU A 18 -0.64 -5.38 13.89
CA LEU A 18 -1.76 -4.57 14.36
C LEU A 18 -1.34 -3.68 15.54
N ILE A 19 -0.66 -4.25 16.55
CA ILE A 19 -0.16 -3.51 17.71
C ILE A 19 0.85 -2.44 17.28
N ARG A 20 1.75 -2.76 16.34
CA ARG A 20 2.71 -1.78 15.81
C ARG A 20 2.00 -0.62 15.12
N MET A 21 0.96 -0.89 14.32
CA MET A 21 0.18 0.16 13.65
C MET A 21 -0.58 1.05 14.64
N LEU A 22 -1.09 0.47 15.73
CA LEU A 22 -1.76 1.23 16.80
C LEU A 22 -0.78 2.11 17.58
N ARG A 23 0.48 1.70 17.74
CA ARG A 23 1.52 2.45 18.46
C ARG A 23 2.19 3.56 17.64
N GLN A 24 2.18 3.50 16.31
CA GLN A 24 2.80 4.52 15.44
C GLN A 24 1.89 5.75 15.24
N GLY A 25 1.55 6.41 16.35
CA GLY A 25 0.49 7.41 16.51
C GLY A 25 0.64 8.78 15.83
N ASP A 26 0.99 8.85 14.54
CA ASP A 26 1.15 10.13 13.81
C ASP A 26 0.10 10.30 12.68
N GLY A 27 -1.16 9.99 12.95
CA GLY A 27 -2.24 10.26 12.00
C GLY A 27 -3.61 10.05 12.64
N ALA A 28 -4.62 10.79 12.17
CA ALA A 28 -5.99 10.67 12.66
C ALA A 28 -6.43 9.20 12.57
N LEU A 29 -6.62 8.53 13.72
CA LEU A 29 -7.04 7.14 13.81
C LEU A 29 -8.21 6.81 12.88
N ALA A 30 -9.10 7.79 12.65
CA ALA A 30 -10.20 7.72 11.71
C ALA A 30 -9.80 7.26 10.29
N GLU A 31 -8.66 7.70 9.77
CA GLU A 31 -8.19 7.36 8.42
C GLU A 31 -7.64 5.92 8.35
N LYS A 32 -7.15 5.37 9.46
CA LYS A 32 -6.57 4.02 9.55
C LYS A 32 -7.57 2.95 9.99
N ARG A 33 -8.72 3.34 10.57
CA ARG A 33 -9.78 2.44 11.10
C ARG A 33 -10.14 1.26 10.18
N PRO A 34 -10.46 1.44 8.88
CA PRO A 34 -10.92 0.33 8.06
C PRO A 34 -9.82 -0.74 7.88
N PHE A 35 -8.55 -0.32 7.72
CA PHE A 35 -7.42 -1.25 7.63
C PHE A 35 -7.14 -1.98 8.95
N LEU A 36 -7.28 -1.30 10.09
CA LEU A 36 -7.15 -1.94 11.41
C LEU A 36 -8.22 -3.02 11.62
N LEU A 37 -9.47 -2.72 11.23
CA LEU A 37 -10.56 -3.69 11.27
C LEU A 37 -10.26 -4.89 10.36
N LEU A 38 -9.85 -4.64 9.11
CA LEU A 38 -9.49 -5.70 8.17
C LEU A 38 -8.42 -6.63 8.74
N ILE A 39 -7.34 -6.09 9.31
CA ILE A 39 -6.29 -6.89 9.96
C ILE A 39 -6.85 -7.68 11.15
N GLY A 40 -7.70 -7.06 11.98
CA GLY A 40 -8.39 -7.74 13.07
C GLY A 40 -9.22 -8.94 12.61
N PHE A 41 -9.97 -8.79 11.51
CA PHE A 41 -10.73 -9.90 10.92
C PHE A 41 -9.82 -10.99 10.35
N TYR A 42 -8.69 -10.66 9.73
CA TYR A 42 -7.70 -11.66 9.30
C TYR A 42 -7.10 -12.44 10.47
N ILE A 43 -6.82 -11.79 11.60
CA ILE A 43 -6.38 -12.48 12.83
C ILE A 43 -7.45 -13.48 13.28
N LEU A 44 -8.70 -13.03 13.39
CA LEU A 44 -9.81 -13.88 13.81
C LEU A 44 -10.01 -15.06 12.86
N GLN A 45 -9.97 -14.82 11.55
CA GLN A 45 -10.06 -15.87 10.53
C GLN A 45 -8.95 -16.89 10.68
N SER A 46 -7.72 -16.45 10.91
CA SER A 46 -6.57 -17.33 11.06
C SER A 46 -6.70 -18.20 12.32
N VAL A 47 -7.18 -17.64 13.43
CA VAL A 47 -7.51 -18.42 14.64
C VAL A 47 -8.61 -19.44 14.36
N VAL A 48 -9.70 -19.06 13.69
CA VAL A 48 -10.81 -19.97 13.36
C VAL A 48 -10.34 -21.11 12.45
N ILE A 49 -9.52 -20.83 11.43
CA ILE A 49 -8.91 -21.86 10.58
C ILE A 49 -8.04 -22.82 11.40
N GLY A 50 -7.24 -22.29 12.34
CA GLY A 50 -6.41 -23.09 13.22
C GLY A 50 -7.22 -24.02 14.13
N ILE A 51 -8.34 -23.53 14.68
CA ILE A 51 -9.26 -24.34 15.49
C ILE A 51 -9.91 -25.44 14.64
N ARG A 52 -10.35 -25.11 13.42
CA ARG A 52 -11.06 -26.06 12.54
C ARG A 52 -10.16 -27.20 12.13
N TRP A 53 -9.02 -26.89 11.53
CA TRP A 53 -8.15 -27.91 10.92
C TRP A 53 -7.14 -28.49 11.91
N GLY A 54 -6.87 -27.79 13.01
CA GLY A 54 -5.90 -28.21 13.99
C GLY A 54 -6.46 -29.09 15.10
N TYR A 55 -7.70 -28.85 15.49
CA TYR A 55 -8.39 -29.59 16.56
C TYR A 55 -9.68 -30.26 16.08
N ASP A 56 -9.93 -30.25 14.76
CA ASP A 56 -11.08 -30.89 14.11
C ASP A 56 -12.46 -30.41 14.64
N VAL A 57 -12.55 -29.14 15.03
CA VAL A 57 -13.79 -28.54 15.54
C VAL A 57 -14.64 -28.07 14.37
N ILE A 58 -15.61 -28.89 13.95
CA ILE A 58 -16.48 -28.59 12.80
C ILE A 58 -17.52 -27.49 13.13
N ALA A 59 -17.92 -27.37 14.40
CA ALA A 59 -18.97 -26.44 14.85
C ALA A 59 -18.70 -24.95 14.56
N ILE A 60 -17.45 -24.57 14.28
CA ILE A 60 -17.06 -23.19 13.97
C ILE A 60 -17.19 -22.82 12.49
N MET A 61 -17.57 -23.76 11.61
CA MET A 61 -17.75 -23.50 10.18
C MET A 61 -18.67 -22.31 9.86
N PRO A 62 -19.84 -22.12 10.51
CA PRO A 62 -20.69 -20.96 10.26
C PRO A 62 -19.98 -19.62 10.55
N ILE A 63 -19.24 -19.58 11.67
CA ILE A 63 -18.45 -18.39 12.05
C ILE A 63 -17.34 -18.13 11.04
N GLN A 64 -16.66 -19.18 10.58
CA GLN A 64 -15.63 -19.06 9.54
C GLN A 64 -16.17 -18.43 8.25
N SER A 65 -17.36 -18.83 7.80
CA SER A 65 -18.00 -18.29 6.60
C SER A 65 -18.37 -16.80 6.72
N LEU A 66 -18.83 -16.38 7.91
CA LEU A 66 -19.18 -14.99 8.18
C LEU A 66 -17.94 -14.09 8.21
N ILE A 67 -16.86 -14.54 8.86
CA ILE A 67 -15.60 -13.81 8.91
C ILE A 67 -14.99 -13.70 7.51
N ALA A 68 -14.96 -14.80 6.76
CA ALA A 68 -14.43 -14.85 5.39
C ALA A 68 -15.11 -13.83 4.46
N THR A 69 -16.45 -13.81 4.41
CA THR A 69 -17.19 -12.87 3.57
C THR A 69 -17.05 -11.42 4.01
N THR A 70 -16.95 -11.19 5.32
CA THR A 70 -16.68 -9.86 5.87
C THR A 70 -15.28 -9.36 5.49
N ILE A 71 -14.26 -10.22 5.45
CA ILE A 71 -12.91 -9.87 4.97
C ILE A 71 -12.96 -9.38 3.52
N ALA A 72 -13.61 -10.12 2.62
CA ALA A 72 -13.69 -9.75 1.22
C ALA A 72 -14.37 -8.38 1.02
N ALA A 73 -15.47 -8.14 1.74
CA ALA A 73 -16.18 -6.87 1.75
C ALA A 73 -15.33 -5.71 2.32
N LEU A 74 -14.68 -5.93 3.48
CA LEU A 74 -13.82 -4.93 4.11
C LEU A 74 -12.61 -4.59 3.25
N ALA A 75 -11.99 -5.58 2.58
CA ALA A 75 -10.88 -5.36 1.69
C ALA A 75 -11.26 -4.38 0.56
N TRP A 76 -12.41 -4.59 -0.08
CA TRP A 76 -12.95 -3.66 -1.07
C TRP A 76 -13.19 -2.27 -0.50
N VAL A 77 -13.84 -2.16 0.65
CA VAL A 77 -14.11 -0.89 1.33
C VAL A 77 -12.81 -0.12 1.63
N CYS A 78 -11.78 -0.81 2.11
CA CYS A 78 -10.48 -0.22 2.42
C CYS A 78 -9.83 0.41 1.18
N PHE A 79 -9.70 -0.38 0.10
CA PHE A 79 -8.99 0.09 -1.09
C PHE A 79 -9.81 1.06 -1.93
N LYS A 80 -11.13 0.88 -2.02
CA LYS A 80 -12.01 1.86 -2.68
C LYS A 80 -11.99 3.19 -1.94
N GLY A 81 -11.95 3.17 -0.60
CA GLY A 81 -11.79 4.38 0.21
C GLY A 81 -10.53 5.16 -0.12
N LEU A 82 -9.42 4.48 -0.46
CA LEU A 82 -8.18 5.14 -0.89
C LEU A 82 -8.29 5.79 -2.28
N ALA A 83 -9.23 5.35 -3.12
CA ALA A 83 -9.45 5.89 -4.45
C ALA A 83 -10.46 7.06 -4.50
N MET A 84 -11.05 7.44 -3.37
CA MET A 84 -12.05 8.49 -3.27
C MET A 84 -11.46 9.76 -2.63
N GLU A 85 -11.87 10.92 -3.12
CA GLU A 85 -11.42 12.23 -2.58
C GLU A 85 -12.13 12.61 -1.27
N GLU A 86 -13.30 12.03 -1.00
CA GLU A 86 -14.09 12.28 0.21
C GLU A 86 -13.81 11.26 1.30
N GLN A 87 -13.83 11.70 2.55
CA GLN A 87 -13.75 10.78 3.68
C GLN A 87 -14.96 9.85 3.64
N PRO A 88 -14.75 8.53 3.74
CA PRO A 88 -15.84 7.61 3.56
C PRO A 88 -16.80 7.67 4.75
N THR A 89 -18.08 7.93 4.50
CA THR A 89 -19.14 7.83 5.49
C THR A 89 -19.55 6.37 5.67
N LEU A 90 -19.79 5.94 6.91
CA LEU A 90 -20.21 4.56 7.25
C LEU A 90 -21.47 4.13 6.49
N SER A 91 -22.38 5.07 6.18
CA SER A 91 -23.57 4.81 5.38
C SER A 91 -23.28 4.42 3.94
N ARG A 92 -22.12 4.76 3.35
CA ARG A 92 -21.82 4.41 1.96
C ARG A 92 -21.47 2.93 1.77
N PHE A 93 -21.15 2.22 2.86
CA PHE A 93 -20.67 0.84 2.80
C PHE A 93 -21.69 -0.20 3.28
N TRP A 94 -22.89 0.22 3.68
CA TRP A 94 -23.96 -0.72 4.04
C TRP A 94 -24.23 -1.80 2.97
N PRO A 95 -24.16 -1.53 1.63
CA PRO A 95 -24.39 -2.57 0.63
C PRO A 95 -23.34 -3.68 0.68
N HIS A 96 -22.15 -3.39 1.21
CA HIS A 96 -21.08 -4.37 1.35
C HIS A 96 -21.26 -5.26 2.60
N LEU A 97 -22.28 -5.00 3.43
CA LEU A 97 -22.76 -5.94 4.45
C LEU A 97 -23.72 -7.00 3.86
N LEU A 98 -24.29 -6.76 2.67
CA LEU A 98 -25.24 -7.69 2.03
C LEU A 98 -24.67 -9.08 1.78
N PRO A 99 -23.40 -9.26 1.33
CA PRO A 99 -22.83 -10.59 1.15
C PRO A 99 -22.76 -11.35 2.48
N THR A 100 -22.29 -10.72 3.56
CA THR A 100 -22.28 -11.36 4.89
C THR A 100 -23.69 -11.67 5.37
N ALA A 101 -24.64 -10.75 5.19
CA ALA A 101 -26.04 -10.96 5.54
C ALA A 101 -26.67 -12.13 4.75
N SER A 102 -26.35 -12.26 3.46
CA SER A 102 -26.81 -13.39 2.65
C SER A 102 -26.28 -14.72 3.17
N ILE A 103 -25.04 -14.78 3.68
CA ILE A 103 -24.51 -15.99 4.33
C ILE A 103 -25.27 -16.29 5.62
N VAL A 104 -25.61 -15.29 6.44
CA VAL A 104 -26.45 -15.50 7.64
C VAL A 104 -27.79 -16.14 7.26
N VAL A 105 -28.43 -15.62 6.21
CA VAL A 105 -29.71 -16.17 5.71
C VAL A 105 -29.54 -17.59 5.19
N LEU A 106 -28.48 -17.89 4.43
CA LEU A 106 -28.18 -19.24 3.96
C LEU A 106 -27.92 -20.21 5.11
N ILE A 107 -27.18 -19.80 6.14
CA ILE A 107 -26.95 -20.61 7.35
C ILE A 107 -28.27 -20.98 8.03
N ALA A 108 -29.22 -20.04 8.08
CA ALA A 108 -30.50 -20.27 8.76
C ALA A 108 -31.51 -21.07 7.92
N LEU A 109 -31.54 -20.86 6.60
CA LEU A 109 -32.62 -21.34 5.74
C LEU A 109 -32.21 -22.45 4.78
N TYR A 110 -30.98 -22.40 4.24
CA TYR A 110 -30.52 -23.33 3.21
C TYR A 110 -28.98 -23.38 3.17
N PRO A 111 -28.35 -24.26 3.99
CA PRO A 111 -26.88 -24.26 4.15
C PRO A 111 -26.09 -24.83 2.96
N GLU A 112 -26.72 -25.66 2.12
CA GLU A 112 -26.08 -26.36 1.00
C GLU A 112 -25.23 -25.47 0.06
N PRO A 113 -25.72 -24.33 -0.45
CA PRO A 113 -24.96 -23.49 -1.38
C PRO A 113 -23.94 -22.55 -0.73
N ILE A 114 -23.69 -22.62 0.60
CA ILE A 114 -22.79 -21.67 1.29
C ILE A 114 -21.39 -21.68 0.67
N SER A 115 -20.83 -22.85 0.37
CA SER A 115 -19.50 -22.97 -0.23
C SER A 115 -19.43 -22.26 -1.59
N LEU A 116 -20.43 -22.47 -2.45
CA LEU A 116 -20.51 -21.80 -3.75
C LEU A 116 -20.68 -20.28 -3.60
N ALA A 117 -21.51 -19.84 -2.65
CA ALA A 117 -21.72 -18.42 -2.38
C ALA A 117 -20.40 -17.73 -1.96
N ILE A 118 -19.61 -18.35 -1.08
CA ILE A 118 -18.30 -17.82 -0.66
C ILE A 118 -17.35 -17.68 -1.86
N ILE A 119 -17.26 -18.72 -2.70
CA ILE A 119 -16.43 -18.71 -3.92
C ILE A 119 -16.82 -17.54 -4.82
N LEU A 120 -18.12 -17.35 -5.09
CA LEU A 120 -18.60 -16.25 -5.94
C LEU A 120 -18.33 -14.88 -5.33
N ILE A 121 -18.47 -14.72 -4.01
CA ILE A 121 -18.16 -13.48 -3.29
C ILE A 121 -16.66 -13.16 -3.42
N PHE A 122 -15.79 -14.15 -3.23
CA PHE A 122 -14.34 -13.97 -3.32
C PHE A 122 -13.90 -13.65 -4.75
N LEU A 123 -14.47 -14.32 -5.76
CA LEU A 123 -14.23 -13.99 -7.16
C LEU A 123 -14.70 -12.57 -7.50
N GLY A 124 -15.91 -12.19 -7.06
CA GLY A 124 -16.49 -10.87 -7.32
C GLY A 124 -15.64 -9.74 -6.72
N TYR A 125 -15.28 -9.84 -5.44
CA TYR A 125 -14.45 -8.82 -4.79
C TYR A 125 -13.00 -8.85 -5.26
N GLY A 126 -12.42 -10.04 -5.52
CA GLY A 126 -11.08 -10.18 -6.07
C GLY A 126 -10.98 -9.52 -7.46
N ALA A 127 -11.94 -9.80 -8.35
CA ALA A 127 -12.02 -9.17 -9.66
C ALA A 127 -12.24 -7.65 -9.55
N ALA A 128 -13.09 -7.20 -8.63
CA ALA A 128 -13.32 -5.77 -8.41
C ALA A 128 -12.03 -5.05 -7.95
N LEU A 129 -11.25 -5.64 -7.04
CA LEU A 129 -9.97 -5.07 -6.58
C LEU A 129 -8.93 -5.01 -7.72
N LEU A 130 -8.81 -6.06 -8.52
CA LEU A 130 -7.92 -6.06 -9.68
C LEU A 130 -8.40 -5.08 -10.76
N TRP A 131 -9.72 -4.93 -10.90
CA TRP A 131 -10.33 -3.91 -11.75
C TRP A 131 -10.06 -2.49 -11.22
N LEU A 132 -9.94 -2.28 -9.92
CA LEU A 132 -9.50 -0.99 -9.39
C LEU A 132 -8.02 -0.75 -9.73
N ALA A 133 -7.18 -1.79 -9.60
CA ALA A 133 -5.73 -1.70 -9.81
C ALA A 133 -5.31 -1.32 -11.24
N ARG A 134 -6.08 -1.63 -12.28
CA ARG A 134 -5.73 -1.23 -13.67
C ARG A 134 -5.66 0.29 -13.91
N HIS A 135 -6.11 1.14 -12.97
CA HIS A 135 -5.93 2.59 -13.05
C HIS A 135 -4.59 3.08 -12.47
N GLY A 136 -3.69 2.17 -12.07
CA GLY A 136 -2.36 2.51 -11.58
C GLY A 136 -2.33 3.07 -10.15
N PRO A 137 -1.13 3.43 -9.65
CA PRO A 137 -0.93 3.90 -8.28
C PRO A 137 -1.55 5.28 -8.02
N ASP A 138 -1.62 6.14 -9.04
CA ASP A 138 -2.16 7.51 -8.93
C ASP A 138 -3.69 7.52 -8.71
N ALA A 139 -4.38 6.42 -9.00
CA ALA A 139 -5.79 6.26 -8.70
C ALA A 139 -6.09 6.24 -7.19
N LEU A 140 -5.10 5.91 -6.35
CA LEU A 140 -5.23 5.90 -4.88
C LEU A 140 -5.01 7.31 -4.31
N VAL A 141 -5.86 8.25 -4.71
CA VAL A 141 -5.72 9.71 -4.46
C VAL A 141 -5.61 10.12 -2.99
N ALA A 142 -6.11 9.28 -2.07
CA ALA A 142 -6.03 9.52 -0.63
C ALA A 142 -4.77 8.89 0.02
N SER A 143 -4.06 8.02 -0.70
CA SER A 143 -2.80 7.44 -0.22
C SER A 143 -1.69 8.51 -0.20
N ARG A 144 -0.84 8.45 0.83
CA ARG A 144 0.34 9.34 0.94
C ARG A 144 1.23 9.13 -0.28
N LEU A 145 1.82 10.20 -0.80
CA LEU A 145 2.66 10.13 -2.00
C LEU A 145 3.85 9.16 -1.84
N ASP A 146 4.44 9.10 -0.64
CA ASP A 146 5.51 8.15 -0.30
C ASP A 146 5.07 6.68 -0.18
N GLY A 147 3.77 6.44 0.02
CA GLY A 147 3.18 5.12 0.28
C GLY A 147 2.24 4.62 -0.83
N ALA A 148 2.02 5.41 -1.88
CA ALA A 148 1.07 5.10 -2.95
C ALA A 148 1.42 3.79 -3.67
N VAL A 149 2.71 3.60 -4.02
CA VAL A 149 3.19 2.37 -4.68
C VAL A 149 3.03 1.14 -3.80
N LEU A 150 3.29 1.27 -2.49
CA LEU A 150 3.09 0.17 -1.55
C LEU A 150 1.60 -0.18 -1.42
N SER A 151 0.74 0.84 -1.29
CA SER A 151 -0.71 0.69 -1.22
C SER A 151 -1.26 0.01 -2.49
N TYR A 152 -0.72 0.39 -3.65
CA TYR A 152 -1.03 -0.20 -4.94
C TYR A 152 -0.63 -1.68 -5.03
N ARG A 153 0.59 -2.03 -4.61
CA ARG A 153 1.04 -3.42 -4.54
C ARG A 153 0.18 -4.23 -3.57
N SER A 154 -0.17 -3.66 -2.41
CA SER A 154 -1.08 -4.31 -1.45
C SER A 154 -2.48 -4.54 -2.04
N LEU A 155 -3.00 -3.62 -2.84
CA LEU A 155 -4.25 -3.78 -3.58
C LEU A 155 -4.18 -5.00 -4.53
N GLN A 156 -3.13 -5.07 -5.35
CA GLN A 156 -2.93 -6.19 -6.28
C GLN A 156 -2.80 -7.52 -5.54
N ILE A 157 -1.94 -7.58 -4.50
CA ILE A 157 -1.73 -8.78 -3.69
C ILE A 157 -3.05 -9.23 -3.06
N THR A 158 -3.84 -8.30 -2.52
CA THR A 158 -5.15 -8.63 -1.90
C THR A 158 -6.13 -9.16 -2.94
N GLY A 159 -6.21 -8.54 -4.12
CA GLY A 159 -7.05 -8.99 -5.22
C GLY A 159 -6.69 -10.42 -5.67
N PHE A 160 -5.40 -10.67 -5.94
CA PHE A 160 -4.93 -12.01 -6.30
C PHE A 160 -5.11 -13.04 -5.18
N ALA A 161 -4.91 -12.64 -3.92
CA ALA A 161 -5.12 -13.53 -2.77
C ALA A 161 -6.59 -13.96 -2.64
N LEU A 162 -7.56 -13.07 -2.89
CA LEU A 162 -8.98 -13.44 -2.89
C LEU A 162 -9.32 -14.42 -4.02
N ILE A 163 -8.79 -14.20 -5.24
CA ILE A 163 -8.97 -15.12 -6.36
C ILE A 163 -8.33 -16.48 -6.05
N ALA A 164 -7.10 -16.49 -5.53
CA ALA A 164 -6.43 -17.73 -5.14
C ALA A 164 -7.20 -18.48 -4.05
N SER A 165 -7.76 -17.77 -3.06
CA SER A 165 -8.60 -18.37 -2.03
C SER A 165 -9.86 -19.00 -2.62
N ALA A 166 -10.52 -18.34 -3.58
CA ALA A 166 -11.68 -18.91 -4.27
C ALA A 166 -11.32 -20.20 -5.02
N VAL A 167 -10.16 -20.23 -5.69
CA VAL A 167 -9.65 -21.44 -6.35
C VAL A 167 -9.35 -22.54 -5.34
N THR A 168 -8.74 -22.21 -4.21
CA THR A 168 -8.50 -23.17 -3.10
C THR A 168 -9.81 -23.75 -2.58
N ASP A 169 -10.85 -22.92 -2.40
CA ASP A 169 -12.16 -23.37 -1.95
C ASP A 169 -12.83 -24.31 -2.97
N VAL A 170 -12.67 -24.08 -4.28
CA VAL A 170 -13.10 -25.02 -5.34
C VAL A 170 -12.38 -26.36 -5.22
N ILE A 171 -11.06 -26.35 -5.03
CA ILE A 171 -10.25 -27.57 -4.89
C ILE A 171 -10.67 -28.35 -3.64
N ILE A 172 -10.87 -27.67 -2.51
CA ILE A 172 -11.37 -28.28 -1.27
C ILE A 172 -12.76 -28.87 -1.47
N SER A 173 -13.68 -28.13 -2.09
CA SER A 173 -15.04 -28.62 -2.37
C SER A 173 -14.99 -29.88 -3.23
N PHE A 174 -14.12 -29.94 -4.23
CA PHE A 174 -13.95 -31.12 -5.06
C PHE A 174 -13.39 -32.31 -4.26
N ASP A 175 -12.39 -32.10 -3.40
CA ASP A 175 -11.83 -33.14 -2.52
C ASP A 175 -12.90 -33.71 -1.57
N PHE A 176 -13.76 -32.87 -0.98
CA PHE A 176 -14.89 -33.35 -0.18
C PHE A 176 -15.85 -34.24 -0.98
N THR A 177 -16.15 -33.89 -2.24
CA THR A 177 -17.04 -34.73 -3.08
C THR A 177 -16.42 -36.04 -3.55
N LYS A 178 -15.08 -36.11 -3.67
CA LYS A 178 -14.38 -37.28 -4.26
C LYS A 178 -13.75 -38.20 -3.23
N THR A 179 -13.18 -37.65 -2.16
CA THR A 179 -12.37 -38.39 -1.17
C THR A 179 -12.90 -38.24 0.24
N GLY A 180 -13.96 -37.45 0.46
CA GLY A 180 -14.46 -37.12 1.79
C GLY A 180 -13.61 -36.08 2.53
N GLY A 181 -12.72 -35.36 1.84
CA GLY A 181 -11.96 -34.25 2.42
C GLY A 181 -10.61 -34.64 3.04
N ILE A 182 -10.08 -35.82 2.71
CA ILE A 182 -8.83 -36.35 3.27
C ILE A 182 -7.65 -35.40 3.04
N HIS A 183 -7.61 -34.69 1.91
CA HIS A 183 -6.50 -33.82 1.55
C HIS A 183 -6.75 -32.34 1.92
N ALA A 184 -7.97 -31.97 2.30
CA ALA A 184 -8.35 -30.58 2.54
C ALA A 184 -7.47 -29.88 3.60
N GLY A 185 -7.11 -30.58 4.69
CA GLY A 185 -6.19 -30.04 5.70
C GLY A 185 -4.79 -29.75 5.15
N ALA A 186 -4.26 -30.64 4.30
CA ALA A 186 -2.95 -30.46 3.66
C ALA A 186 -2.96 -29.31 2.64
N ILE A 187 -4.05 -29.17 1.87
CA ILE A 187 -4.26 -28.06 0.94
C ILE A 187 -4.22 -26.71 1.69
N VAL A 188 -4.92 -26.62 2.82
CA VAL A 188 -4.93 -25.41 3.67
C VAL A 188 -3.55 -25.14 4.27
N ALA A 189 -2.83 -26.17 4.73
CA ALA A 189 -1.49 -26.03 5.26
C ALA A 189 -0.52 -25.48 4.20
N LEU A 190 -0.57 -26.01 2.97
CA LEU A 190 0.23 -25.55 1.85
C LEU A 190 -0.05 -24.08 1.52
N GLY A 191 -1.32 -23.69 1.48
CA GLY A 191 -1.72 -22.29 1.27
C GLY A 191 -1.12 -21.35 2.33
N ASN A 192 -1.13 -21.75 3.61
CA ASN A 192 -0.52 -20.98 4.69
C ASN A 192 1.01 -20.87 4.56
N VAL A 193 1.69 -21.94 4.13
CA VAL A 193 3.14 -21.91 3.87
C VAL A 193 3.46 -20.91 2.75
N ILE A 194 2.72 -20.95 1.65
CA ILE A 194 2.89 -19.98 0.55
C ILE A 194 2.66 -18.54 1.05
N ALA A 195 1.61 -18.32 1.83
CA ALA A 195 1.32 -17.00 2.41
C ALA A 195 2.46 -16.52 3.32
N LEU A 196 3.02 -17.41 4.16
CA LEU A 196 4.16 -17.09 5.02
C LEU A 196 5.43 -16.79 4.21
N LEU A 197 5.69 -17.50 3.12
CA LEU A 197 6.83 -17.21 2.23
C LEU A 197 6.67 -15.85 1.55
N ILE A 198 5.46 -15.53 1.07
CA ILE A 198 5.15 -14.20 0.50
C ILE A 198 5.32 -13.11 1.57
N LEU A 199 4.83 -13.32 2.79
CA LEU A 199 4.97 -12.36 3.88
C LEU A 199 6.44 -12.17 4.29
N GLY A 200 7.20 -13.27 4.39
CA GLY A 200 8.62 -13.27 4.74
C GLY A 200 9.47 -12.57 3.69
N THR A 201 9.23 -12.84 2.40
CA THR A 201 9.89 -12.15 1.29
C THR A 201 9.51 -10.67 1.25
N ALA A 202 8.23 -10.31 1.43
CA ALA A 202 7.79 -8.93 1.51
C ALA A 202 8.45 -8.18 2.67
N ALA A 203 8.55 -8.80 3.86
CA ALA A 203 9.24 -8.24 5.00
C ALA A 203 10.74 -8.07 4.77
N SER A 204 11.38 -9.06 4.12
CA SER A 204 12.80 -9.00 3.74
C SER A 204 13.07 -7.89 2.72
N VAL A 205 12.26 -7.78 1.67
CA VAL A 205 12.36 -6.70 0.66
C VAL A 205 12.06 -5.34 1.28
N ALA A 206 11.11 -5.25 2.21
CA ALA A 206 10.87 -4.00 2.95
C ALA A 206 12.10 -3.58 3.80
N SER A 207 12.88 -4.54 4.29
CA SER A 207 14.13 -4.29 5.02
C SER A 207 15.32 -3.95 4.10
N SER A 208 15.35 -4.54 2.90
CA SER A 208 16.39 -4.36 1.89
C SER A 208 15.91 -3.30 0.88
N GLY A 209 16.12 -2.02 1.21
CA GLY A 209 15.55 -0.87 0.51
C GLY A 209 15.99 -0.64 -0.94
N SER A 210 15.74 -1.59 -1.84
CA SER A 210 15.92 -1.43 -3.28
C SER A 210 14.79 -2.17 -4.01
N SER A 211 13.66 -1.49 -4.18
CA SER A 211 12.68 -1.86 -5.19
C SER A 211 12.92 -1.00 -6.42
N LYS A 212 13.48 -1.61 -7.47
CA LYS A 212 13.50 -1.08 -8.83
C LYS A 212 12.06 -0.84 -9.25
N GLU A 213 11.73 0.40 -9.57
CA GLU A 213 10.44 0.73 -10.19
C GLU A 213 10.50 0.21 -11.63
N VAL A 214 9.49 -0.57 -12.02
CA VAL A 214 9.21 -0.83 -13.42
C VAL A 214 8.62 0.47 -13.93
N ILE A 215 9.38 1.21 -14.72
CA ILE A 215 8.87 2.30 -15.54
C ILE A 215 7.78 1.66 -16.39
N SER A 216 6.51 1.90 -16.05
CA SER A 216 5.42 1.55 -16.95
C SER A 216 5.57 2.49 -18.14
N GLU A 217 5.88 1.93 -19.30
CA GLU A 217 5.64 2.58 -20.58
C GLU A 217 4.12 2.71 -20.75
N GLU A 218 3.58 3.73 -20.09
CA GLU A 218 2.22 4.18 -20.36
C GLU A 218 2.21 4.78 -21.78
N PRO A 219 1.18 4.49 -22.61
CA PRO A 219 1.08 5.07 -23.94
C PRO A 219 1.26 6.59 -23.87
N PRO A 220 1.92 7.22 -24.85
CA PRO A 220 2.18 8.65 -24.81
C PRO A 220 0.85 9.38 -24.57
N PRO A 221 0.77 10.22 -23.52
CA PRO A 221 -0.46 10.88 -23.18
C PRO A 221 -0.92 11.75 -24.36
N PRO A 222 -2.24 12.00 -24.50
CA PRO A 222 -2.75 12.95 -25.47
C PRO A 222 -2.02 14.29 -25.34
N PRO A 223 -1.90 15.07 -26.43
CA PRO A 223 -1.16 16.33 -26.41
C PRO A 223 -1.62 17.23 -25.28
N ALA A 224 -0.65 17.84 -24.59
CA ALA A 224 -0.89 18.78 -23.52
C ALA A 224 -1.78 19.93 -24.00
N THR A 225 -2.76 20.31 -23.18
CA THR A 225 -3.62 21.47 -23.44
C THR A 225 -3.09 22.70 -22.72
N GLU A 226 -3.43 23.90 -23.19
CA GLU A 226 -3.11 25.16 -22.49
C GLU A 226 -3.63 25.16 -21.04
N GLU A 227 -4.77 24.49 -20.80
CA GLU A 227 -5.30 24.29 -19.45
C GLU A 227 -4.39 23.41 -18.58
N ASP A 228 -3.82 22.34 -19.14
CA ASP A 228 -2.89 21.45 -18.41
C ASP A 228 -1.61 22.21 -18.03
N GLU A 229 -1.11 23.08 -18.92
CA GLU A 229 0.03 23.96 -18.65
C GLU A 229 -0.28 24.95 -17.51
N ALA A 230 -1.45 25.59 -17.55
CA ALA A 230 -1.88 26.52 -16.50
C ALA A 230 -2.00 25.82 -15.14
N VAL A 231 -2.54 24.60 -15.10
CA VAL A 231 -2.64 23.79 -13.88
C VAL A 231 -1.25 23.41 -13.35
N ALA A 232 -0.33 22.96 -14.22
CA ALA A 232 1.02 22.61 -13.82
C ALA A 232 1.80 23.82 -13.28
N ALA A 233 1.69 24.98 -13.94
CA ALA A 233 2.31 26.23 -13.49
C ALA A 233 1.75 26.71 -12.14
N ALA A 234 0.44 26.59 -11.93
CA ALA A 234 -0.19 26.90 -10.66
C ALA A 234 0.28 25.96 -9.54
N LEU A 235 0.45 24.66 -9.84
CA LEU A 235 1.01 23.67 -8.91
C LEU A 235 2.45 23.99 -8.54
N ASP A 236 3.30 24.33 -9.52
CA ASP A 236 4.70 24.74 -9.31
C ASP A 236 4.80 25.96 -8.38
N THR A 237 3.95 26.96 -8.62
CA THR A 237 3.87 28.17 -7.80
C THR A 237 3.46 27.83 -6.36
N LEU A 238 2.43 26.99 -6.21
CA LEU A 238 1.94 26.55 -4.90
C LEU A 238 2.99 25.73 -4.13
N MET A 239 3.69 24.82 -4.81
CA MET A 239 4.75 23.99 -4.23
C MET A 239 5.91 24.83 -3.71
N ARG A 240 6.35 25.83 -4.49
CA ARG A 240 7.44 26.74 -4.10
C ARG A 240 7.03 27.68 -2.99
N ALA A 241 5.87 28.32 -3.12
CA ALA A 241 5.42 29.35 -2.18
C ALA A 241 5.10 28.78 -0.79
N ARG A 242 4.48 27.59 -0.72
CA ARG A 242 4.05 27.00 0.56
C ARG A 242 4.87 25.80 1.02
N GLN A 243 5.90 25.42 0.27
CA GLN A 243 6.76 24.27 0.55
C GLN A 243 5.97 23.01 0.91
N LEU A 244 4.86 22.75 0.19
CA LEU A 244 3.93 21.67 0.53
C LEU A 244 4.60 20.30 0.55
N TYR A 245 5.64 20.13 -0.26
CA TYR A 245 6.45 18.91 -0.32
C TYR A 245 7.06 18.51 1.02
N ARG A 246 7.23 19.42 1.99
CA ARG A 246 7.73 19.09 3.33
C ARG A 246 6.70 18.38 4.22
N ASP A 247 5.40 18.44 3.89
CA ASP A 247 4.37 17.71 4.63
C ASP A 247 4.50 16.20 4.35
N PRO A 248 4.85 15.38 5.37
CA PRO A 248 5.00 13.92 5.20
C PRO A 248 3.66 13.22 4.92
N ASP A 249 2.54 13.85 5.24
CA ASP A 249 1.19 13.34 5.02
C ASP A 249 0.55 13.84 3.73
N LEU A 250 1.33 14.52 2.87
CA LEU A 250 0.84 15.02 1.59
C LEU A 250 0.33 13.87 0.71
N ASN A 251 -0.87 14.04 0.18
CA ASN A 251 -1.50 13.17 -0.80
C ASN A 251 -2.11 14.02 -1.93
N LEU A 252 -2.49 13.37 -3.03
CA LEU A 252 -3.05 14.06 -4.19
C LEU A 252 -4.36 14.79 -3.84
N THR A 253 -5.18 14.21 -2.98
CA THR A 253 -6.42 14.85 -2.49
C THR A 253 -6.15 16.19 -1.79
N ARG A 254 -5.12 16.28 -0.95
CA ARG A 254 -4.72 17.52 -0.25
C ARG A 254 -4.21 18.57 -1.23
N ILE A 255 -3.45 18.17 -2.26
CA ILE A 255 -2.97 19.08 -3.32
C ILE A 255 -4.17 19.63 -4.08
N ALA A 256 -5.06 18.74 -4.55
CA ALA A 256 -6.26 19.05 -5.30
C ALA A 256 -7.17 20.05 -4.57
N ARG A 257 -7.42 19.82 -3.27
CA ARG A 257 -8.17 20.73 -2.40
C ARG A 257 -7.52 22.11 -2.28
N LYS A 258 -6.19 22.19 -2.15
CA LYS A 258 -5.47 23.48 -2.08
C LYS A 258 -5.50 24.25 -3.40
N MET A 259 -5.64 23.54 -4.52
CA MET A 259 -5.80 24.13 -5.85
C MET A 259 -7.26 24.39 -6.23
N ASN A 260 -8.22 23.94 -5.41
CA ASN A 260 -9.65 23.93 -5.73
C ASN A 260 -9.97 23.23 -7.07
N LEU A 261 -9.29 22.11 -7.33
CA LEU A 261 -9.45 21.29 -8.54
C LEU A 261 -9.71 19.83 -8.17
N PRO A 262 -10.34 19.02 -9.05
CA PRO A 262 -10.40 17.57 -8.89
C PRO A 262 -9.00 16.93 -8.92
N ALA A 263 -8.77 15.89 -8.11
CA ALA A 263 -7.49 15.18 -8.02
C ALA A 263 -7.03 14.64 -9.38
N ARG A 264 -7.98 14.11 -10.16
CA ARG A 264 -7.72 13.60 -11.51
C ARG A 264 -7.20 14.69 -12.46
N ARG A 265 -7.68 15.94 -12.34
CA ARG A 265 -7.19 17.05 -13.18
C ARG A 265 -5.75 17.40 -12.84
N VAL A 266 -5.41 17.45 -11.56
CA VAL A 266 -4.02 17.69 -11.11
C VAL A 266 -3.09 16.57 -11.58
N SER A 267 -3.46 15.31 -11.37
CA SER A 267 -2.66 14.15 -11.83
C SER A 267 -2.49 14.13 -13.35
N THR A 268 -3.56 14.40 -14.10
CA THR A 268 -3.51 14.44 -15.57
C THR A 268 -2.59 15.55 -16.07
N ALA A 269 -2.69 16.75 -15.49
CA ALA A 269 -1.82 17.86 -15.86
C ALA A 269 -0.34 17.55 -15.57
N VAL A 270 -0.02 17.00 -14.39
CA VAL A 270 1.36 16.62 -14.03
C VAL A 270 1.91 15.55 -14.98
N ASN A 271 1.14 14.50 -15.24
CA ASN A 271 1.56 13.42 -16.14
C ASN A 271 1.80 13.95 -17.56
N ARG A 272 0.92 14.80 -18.08
CA ARG A 272 1.03 15.38 -19.43
C ARG A 272 2.19 16.36 -19.59
N ILE A 273 2.39 17.26 -18.62
CA ILE A 273 3.37 18.34 -18.71
C ILE A 273 4.78 17.87 -18.30
N HIS A 274 4.88 17.06 -17.25
CA HIS A 274 6.17 16.63 -16.69
C HIS A 274 6.57 15.20 -17.06
N GLY A 275 5.67 14.41 -17.68
CA GLY A 275 5.95 13.03 -18.07
C GLY A 275 6.21 12.10 -16.88
N MET A 276 5.68 12.43 -15.69
CA MET A 276 5.95 11.72 -14.44
C MET A 276 4.71 11.69 -13.54
N SER A 277 4.71 10.81 -12.55
CA SER A 277 3.63 10.76 -11.55
C SER A 277 3.69 11.93 -10.58
N VAL A 278 2.57 12.24 -9.90
CA VAL A 278 2.54 13.30 -8.89
C VAL A 278 3.49 13.00 -7.72
N SER A 279 3.67 11.73 -7.38
CA SER A 279 4.64 11.32 -6.34
C SER A 279 6.07 11.63 -6.75
N GLN A 280 6.47 11.27 -7.98
CA GLN A 280 7.80 11.59 -8.52
C GLN A 280 8.03 13.11 -8.58
N TYR A 281 7.05 13.86 -9.08
CA TYR A 281 7.08 15.31 -9.13
C TYR A 281 7.32 15.94 -7.75
N VAL A 282 6.60 15.52 -6.72
CA VAL A 282 6.81 16.02 -5.34
C VAL A 282 8.16 15.57 -4.78
N ASN A 283 8.57 14.32 -5.01
CA ASN A 283 9.85 13.81 -4.56
C ASN A 283 11.03 14.58 -5.17
N ASP A 284 10.92 15.08 -6.40
CA ASP A 284 11.93 15.95 -7.00
C ASP A 284 12.10 17.28 -6.24
N PHE A 285 11.02 17.84 -5.67
CA PHE A 285 11.13 19.00 -4.78
C PHE A 285 11.78 18.62 -3.44
N ARG A 286 11.38 17.48 -2.87
CA ARG A 286 11.94 16.99 -1.59
C ARG A 286 13.44 16.72 -1.70
N ILE A 287 13.90 16.07 -2.77
CA ILE A 287 15.31 15.78 -2.99
C ILE A 287 16.11 17.06 -3.27
N ARG A 288 15.55 18.03 -4.00
CA ARG A 288 16.20 19.35 -4.16
C ARG A 288 16.43 20.03 -2.81
N ALA A 289 15.40 20.08 -1.96
CA ALA A 289 15.52 20.63 -0.61
C ALA A 289 16.52 19.84 0.26
N ALA A 290 16.55 18.50 0.13
CA ALA A 290 17.52 17.66 0.82
C ALA A 290 18.95 17.96 0.36
N CYS A 291 19.19 18.12 -0.94
CA CYS A 291 20.50 18.48 -1.49
C CYS A 291 20.98 19.84 -0.95
N GLU A 292 20.10 20.84 -0.89
CA GLU A 292 20.40 22.15 -0.29
C GLU A 292 20.80 22.02 1.18
N GLN A 293 20.05 21.25 1.97
CA GLN A 293 20.39 21.01 3.38
C GLN A 293 21.67 20.19 3.57
N LEU A 294 21.94 19.20 2.73
CA LEU A 294 23.16 18.38 2.82
C LEU A 294 24.43 19.18 2.56
N VAL A 295 24.33 20.26 1.77
CA VAL A 295 25.44 21.18 1.45
C VAL A 295 25.51 22.31 2.48
N GLY A 296 24.38 22.89 2.87
CA GLY A 296 24.36 24.03 3.79
C GLY A 296 24.49 23.70 5.28
N THR A 297 24.42 22.41 5.66
CA THR A 297 24.42 22.00 7.07
C THR A 297 25.13 20.66 7.32
N ASP A 298 25.60 20.49 8.56
CA ASP A 298 26.13 19.22 9.08
C ASP A 298 25.06 18.30 9.68
N HIS A 299 23.78 18.59 9.45
CA HIS A 299 22.68 17.80 10.02
C HIS A 299 22.80 16.31 9.65
N PRO A 300 22.49 15.36 10.56
CA PRO A 300 22.47 13.94 10.22
C PRO A 300 21.56 13.66 9.01
N ILE A 301 21.95 12.73 8.14
CA ILE A 301 21.18 12.38 6.92
C ILE A 301 19.74 12.00 7.27
N THR A 302 19.53 11.31 8.39
CA THR A 302 18.20 10.96 8.90
C THR A 302 17.35 12.19 9.21
N GLN A 303 17.94 13.26 9.74
CA GLN A 303 17.23 14.50 10.01
C GLN A 303 16.88 15.22 8.70
N VAL A 304 17.84 15.34 7.77
CA VAL A 304 17.60 15.93 6.44
C VAL A 304 16.48 15.20 5.69
N MET A 305 16.43 13.86 5.80
CA MET A 305 15.35 13.05 5.26
C MET A 305 13.98 13.48 5.80
N PHE A 306 13.84 13.57 7.13
CA PHE A 306 12.58 13.95 7.77
C PHE A 306 12.21 15.41 7.47
N ASP A 307 13.17 16.33 7.53
CA ASP A 307 12.97 17.77 7.24
C ASP A 307 12.54 18.02 5.78
N SER A 308 12.94 17.13 4.88
CA SER A 308 12.56 17.15 3.47
C SER A 308 11.19 16.48 3.20
N GLY A 309 10.52 15.97 4.24
CA GLY A 309 9.18 15.39 4.15
C GLY A 309 9.14 13.89 3.89
N PHE A 310 10.27 13.18 3.93
CA PHE A 310 10.31 11.71 3.78
C PHE A 310 10.10 11.01 5.12
N ILE A 311 9.26 9.99 5.15
CA ILE A 311 9.05 9.14 6.34
C ILE A 311 9.98 7.92 6.36
N SER A 312 10.31 7.40 5.18
CA SER A 312 11.09 6.15 5.07
C SER A 312 12.46 6.36 4.41
N LYS A 313 13.49 5.83 5.08
CA LYS A 313 14.88 5.84 4.60
C LYS A 313 15.06 5.14 3.26
N SER A 314 14.31 4.04 3.05
CA SER A 314 14.30 3.30 1.79
C SER A 314 13.83 4.18 0.63
N ASN A 315 12.72 4.91 0.82
CA ASN A 315 12.22 5.82 -0.19
C ASN A 315 13.19 6.98 -0.46
N PHE A 316 13.65 7.64 0.60
CA PHE A 316 14.60 8.76 0.49
C PHE A 316 15.86 8.38 -0.28
N ASN A 317 16.53 7.29 0.12
CA ASN A 317 17.76 6.86 -0.54
C ASN A 317 17.52 6.52 -2.02
N ARG A 318 16.37 5.92 -2.35
CA ARG A 318 16.02 5.57 -3.72
C ARG A 318 15.80 6.80 -4.58
N GLU A 319 14.95 7.72 -4.14
CA GLU A 319 14.68 8.96 -4.90
C GLU A 319 15.93 9.85 -5.00
N PHE A 320 16.76 9.87 -3.95
CA PHE A 320 18.03 10.57 -3.96
C PHE A 320 18.97 10.00 -5.02
N ALA A 321 19.11 8.66 -5.08
CA ALA A 321 19.93 7.98 -6.08
C ALA A 321 19.35 8.10 -7.50
N ARG A 322 18.03 8.08 -7.67
CA ARG A 322 17.36 8.30 -8.96
C ARG A 322 17.72 9.68 -9.53
N MET A 323 17.65 10.72 -8.69
CA MET A 323 17.88 12.09 -9.13
C MET A 323 19.38 12.45 -9.24
N ASN A 324 20.22 11.95 -8.34
CA ASN A 324 21.63 12.36 -8.23
C ASN A 324 22.65 11.31 -8.69
N GLY A 325 22.23 10.09 -9.00
CA GLY A 325 23.08 8.97 -9.40
C GLY A 325 23.89 8.31 -8.27
N GLU A 326 23.76 8.77 -7.03
CA GLU A 326 24.51 8.27 -5.88
C GLU A 326 23.70 8.41 -4.57
N ASN A 327 24.20 7.83 -3.47
CA ASN A 327 23.50 7.94 -2.18
C ASN A 327 23.80 9.26 -1.43
N PRO A 328 22.95 9.69 -0.48
CA PRO A 328 23.11 10.95 0.25
C PRO A 328 24.46 11.09 0.95
N THR A 329 25.00 9.98 1.49
CA THR A 329 26.29 9.96 2.17
C THR A 329 27.44 10.24 1.21
N GLN A 330 27.41 9.62 0.03
CA GLN A 330 28.40 9.84 -1.04
C GLN A 330 28.29 11.28 -1.56
N PHE A 331 27.08 11.80 -1.71
CA PHE A 331 26.83 13.18 -2.15
C PHE A 331 27.45 14.21 -1.23
N ARG A 332 27.21 14.10 0.09
CA ARG A 332 27.83 14.99 1.07
C ARG A 332 29.35 14.91 1.01
N LYS A 333 29.94 13.71 1.03
CA LYS A 333 31.39 13.53 0.96
C LYS A 333 32.01 14.16 -0.28
N ARG A 334 31.36 14.01 -1.44
CA ARG A 334 31.82 14.56 -2.71
C ARG A 334 31.80 16.09 -2.72
N ARG A 335 30.76 16.70 -2.15
CA ARG A 335 30.61 18.17 -2.09
C ARG A 335 31.61 18.80 -1.14
N VAL A 336 31.77 18.26 0.07
CA VAL A 336 32.80 18.70 1.04
C VAL A 336 34.19 18.65 0.40
N ARG A 337 34.53 17.57 -0.31
CA ARG A 337 35.83 17.45 -1.01
C ARG A 337 36.04 18.50 -2.10
N ARG A 338 34.98 18.89 -2.82
CA ARG A 338 35.06 19.96 -3.84
C ARG A 338 35.26 21.34 -3.21
N GLU A 339 34.61 21.63 -2.10
CA GLU A 339 34.77 22.90 -1.38
C GLU A 339 36.15 23.03 -0.74
N SER A 340 36.68 21.95 -0.13
CA SER A 340 38.05 21.94 0.41
C SER A 340 39.13 21.96 -0.68
N GLY A 341 38.87 21.37 -1.85
CA GLY A 341 39.80 21.36 -2.99
C GLY A 341 39.81 22.66 -3.81
N GLY A 342 38.67 23.36 -3.89
CA GLY A 342 38.56 24.66 -4.58
C GLY A 342 39.20 25.82 -3.81
N ALA A 343 39.22 25.75 -2.47
CA ALA A 343 39.90 26.73 -1.63
C ALA A 343 41.44 26.65 -1.75
N ALA A 344 42.00 25.49 -2.08
CA ALA A 344 43.45 25.30 -2.20
C ALA A 344 44.04 25.77 -3.54
N SER A 345 43.22 25.94 -4.59
CA SER A 345 43.69 26.38 -5.92
C SER A 345 43.75 27.90 -6.11
N ASN A 346 43.25 28.70 -5.15
CA ASN A 346 43.26 30.16 -5.24
C ASN A 346 44.37 30.85 -4.42
N VAL A 347 45.34 30.09 -3.90
CA VAL A 347 46.45 30.63 -3.06
C VAL A 347 47.81 30.58 -3.77
N ILE A 348 47.89 30.14 -5.03
CA ILE A 348 49.15 30.07 -5.78
C ILE A 348 49.07 30.96 -7.03
N PHE A 349 48.94 32.28 -6.87
CA PHE A 349 49.36 33.30 -7.85
C PHE A 349 49.12 34.69 -7.24
N MET A 350 49.96 35.08 -6.29
CA MET A 350 50.19 36.50 -5.97
C MET A 350 51.36 36.57 -4.98
N SER A 351 52.56 36.83 -5.50
CA SER A 351 53.57 37.72 -4.90
C SER A 351 54.76 37.86 -5.86
N PRO A 352 55.46 39.00 -5.82
CA PRO A 352 55.85 39.79 -7.00
C PRO A 352 57.22 39.47 -7.59
#